data_AF-A0A382MF60-F1
#
_entry.id   AF-A0A382MF60-F1
#
_cell.length_a   1.000
_cell.length_b   1.000
_cell.length_c   1.000
_cell.angle_alpha   90.00
_cell.angle_beta   90.00
_cell.angle_gamma   90.00
#
_symmetry.space_group_name_H-M   'P 1'
#
loop_
_entity.id
_entity.type
_entity.pdbx_description
1 polymer ?
#
loop_
_entity_poly.entity_id
_entity_poly.type
_entity_poly.pdbx_seq_one_letter_code
_entity_poly.pdbx_strand_id
1 'polypeptide(L)'
;QVLSAHGFAGNLFVNTGPMEGDGYGTETMTWEEIGTLAEAGWHVGAHTVTHPNLSKLVAEDPQGERLQWELETCDATLVRELGITPRDFAFTGTSWSSVAERKVMERYRFGRLWIVGSQYQADGEAIRYAELVGVAGDDEADGGPPMAARYITADTPAYRLPSMELQCDLSHDPAAFRAYLEGAL
;
A
#
# COMPACT_ATOMS: atom_id res chain seq x y z
N GLN A 1 7.78 -19.36 5.78
CA GLN A 1 7.83 -20.83 5.59
C GLN A 1 6.70 -21.37 4.71
N VAL A 2 5.42 -20.98 4.91
CA VAL A 2 4.30 -21.45 4.06
C VAL A 2 4.44 -21.00 2.60
N LEU A 3 4.58 -19.70 2.34
CA LEU A 3 4.66 -19.16 0.97
C LEU A 3 5.86 -19.73 0.18
N SER A 4 7.03 -19.82 0.83
CA SER A 4 8.23 -20.40 0.23
C SER A 4 8.08 -21.88 -0.12
N ALA A 5 7.33 -22.66 0.67
CA ALA A 5 7.06 -24.08 0.37
C ALA A 5 6.25 -24.26 -0.93
N HIS A 6 5.56 -23.21 -1.38
CA HIS A 6 4.81 -23.17 -2.62
C HIS A 6 5.50 -22.33 -3.72
N GLY A 7 6.76 -21.92 -3.51
CA GLY A 7 7.52 -21.14 -4.49
C GLY A 7 7.08 -19.68 -4.64
N PHE A 8 6.34 -19.14 -3.66
CA PHE A 8 5.90 -17.75 -3.67
C PHE A 8 6.79 -16.83 -2.81
N ALA A 9 7.03 -15.64 -3.33
CA ALA A 9 7.53 -14.47 -2.61
C ALA A 9 6.56 -13.31 -2.82
N GLY A 10 6.47 -12.41 -1.84
CA GLY A 10 5.58 -11.26 -1.88
C GLY A 10 6.31 -9.92 -1.94
N ASN A 11 5.52 -8.85 -1.80
CA ASN A 11 6.02 -7.50 -1.56
C ASN A 11 5.72 -7.13 -0.11
N LEU A 12 6.71 -6.61 0.60
CA LEU A 12 6.57 -6.10 1.96
C LEU A 12 6.81 -4.59 1.94
N PHE A 13 5.80 -3.80 2.25
CA PHE A 13 5.92 -2.35 2.40
C PHE A 13 6.06 -2.00 3.87
N VAL A 14 7.18 -1.39 4.25
CA VAL A 14 7.57 -1.23 5.67
C VAL A 14 7.32 0.21 6.11
N ASN A 15 6.55 0.38 7.19
CA ASN A 15 6.48 1.65 7.91
C ASN A 15 7.48 1.62 9.07
N THR A 16 8.41 2.57 9.10
CA THR A 16 9.62 2.43 9.93
C THR A 16 9.44 2.90 11.37
N GLY A 17 8.49 3.77 11.65
CA GLY A 17 8.30 4.38 12.98
C GLY A 17 8.07 3.37 14.11
N PRO A 18 7.20 2.35 13.96
CA PRO A 18 7.01 1.31 14.97
C PRO A 18 8.27 0.50 15.30
N MET A 19 9.30 0.55 14.45
CA MET A 19 10.54 -0.21 14.60
C MET A 19 11.65 0.54 15.36
N GLU A 20 11.37 1.73 15.90
CA GLU A 20 12.34 2.55 16.64
C GLU A 20 12.02 2.66 18.15
N GLY A 21 11.05 1.91 18.67
CA GLY A 21 10.57 2.04 20.05
C GLY A 21 10.41 0.73 20.83
N ASP A 22 9.77 0.82 22.01
CA ASP A 22 9.67 -0.26 23.01
C ASP A 22 8.86 -1.51 22.55
N GLY A 23 8.25 -1.48 21.36
CA GLY A 23 7.55 -2.60 20.72
C GLY A 23 8.30 -3.26 19.55
N TYR A 24 9.54 -2.84 19.30
CA TYR A 24 10.37 -3.42 18.25
C TYR A 24 10.67 -4.90 18.50
N GLY A 25 10.36 -5.75 17.52
CA GLY A 25 10.58 -7.20 17.61
C GLY A 25 9.56 -7.97 18.46
N THR A 26 8.56 -7.30 19.04
CA THR A 26 7.45 -7.97 19.76
C THR A 26 6.13 -7.85 19.00
N GLU A 27 5.82 -6.65 18.51
CA GLU A 27 4.61 -6.36 17.70
C GLU A 27 4.94 -6.11 16.22
N THR A 28 6.23 -6.07 15.91
CA THR A 28 6.79 -5.83 14.57
C THR A 28 7.82 -6.90 14.24
N MET A 29 8.04 -7.14 12.94
CA MET A 29 9.23 -7.87 12.51
C MET A 29 10.49 -7.07 12.90
N THR A 30 11.57 -7.77 13.21
CA THR A 30 12.91 -7.18 13.33
C THR A 30 13.53 -6.90 11.97
N TRP A 31 14.53 -6.02 11.91
CA TRP A 31 15.32 -5.79 10.69
C TRP A 31 16.00 -7.06 10.18
N GLU A 32 16.46 -7.94 11.08
CA GLU A 32 17.06 -9.23 10.72
C GLU A 32 16.04 -10.15 10.01
N GLU A 33 14.80 -10.20 10.50
CA GLU A 33 13.75 -11.00 9.88
C GLU A 33 13.33 -10.43 8.52
N ILE A 34 13.26 -9.09 8.38
CA ILE A 34 12.99 -8.46 7.08
C ILE A 34 14.14 -8.74 6.11
N GLY A 35 15.40 -8.65 6.56
CA GLY A 35 16.58 -9.03 5.77
C GLY A 35 16.51 -10.48 5.28
N THR A 36 16.09 -11.40 6.15
CA THR A 36 15.88 -12.81 5.79
C THR A 36 14.81 -12.97 4.70
N LEU A 37 13.72 -12.20 4.74
CA LEU A 37 12.71 -12.21 3.67
C LEU A 37 13.28 -11.66 2.36
N ALA A 38 14.05 -10.56 2.42
CA ALA A 38 14.68 -9.98 1.25
C ALA A 38 15.65 -10.97 0.57
N GLU A 39 16.48 -11.66 1.35
CA GLU A 39 17.37 -12.73 0.87
C GLU A 39 16.59 -13.91 0.26
N ALA A 40 15.39 -14.19 0.78
CA ALA A 40 14.48 -15.20 0.23
C ALA A 40 13.69 -14.71 -1.01
N GLY A 41 14.00 -13.53 -1.54
CA GLY A 41 13.43 -13.00 -2.78
C GLY A 41 12.18 -12.12 -2.60
N TRP A 42 11.82 -11.75 -1.38
CA TRP A 42 10.77 -10.76 -1.16
C TRP A 42 11.24 -9.38 -1.60
N HIS A 43 10.33 -8.62 -2.20
CA HIS A 43 10.60 -7.23 -2.53
C HIS A 43 10.23 -6.35 -1.34
N VAL A 44 11.15 -5.48 -0.91
CA VAL A 44 10.91 -4.53 0.19
C VAL A 44 10.66 -3.13 -0.40
N GLY A 45 9.54 -2.52 -0.02
CA GLY A 45 9.12 -1.18 -0.41
C GLY A 45 8.84 -0.27 0.78
N ALA A 46 8.56 1.00 0.51
CA ALA A 46 8.35 2.01 1.54
C ALA A 46 6.86 2.20 1.89
N HIS A 47 6.59 2.53 3.17
CA HIS A 47 5.24 2.76 3.69
C HIS A 47 5.18 3.89 4.73
N THR A 48 6.01 4.92 4.55
CA THR A 48 6.19 6.08 5.45
C THR A 48 6.79 5.74 6.82
N VAL A 49 6.91 6.72 7.72
CA VAL A 49 7.38 6.50 9.09
C VAL A 49 6.19 6.25 10.02
N THR A 50 5.26 7.21 10.10
CA THR A 50 4.21 7.24 11.14
C THR A 50 2.87 6.69 10.68
N HIS A 51 2.77 6.22 9.43
CA HIS A 51 1.54 5.77 8.80
C HIS A 51 0.39 6.82 8.91
N PRO A 52 0.59 8.08 8.45
CA PRO A 52 -0.40 9.13 8.59
C PRO A 52 -1.60 8.89 7.67
N ASN A 53 -2.76 9.48 7.97
CA ASN A 53 -3.84 9.59 7.00
C ASN A 53 -3.52 10.71 6.00
N LEU A 54 -3.27 10.37 4.74
CA LEU A 54 -2.74 11.30 3.72
C LEU A 54 -3.76 12.32 3.25
N SER A 55 -5.05 11.96 3.31
CA SER A 55 -6.16 12.86 2.99
C SER A 55 -6.32 13.94 4.07
N LYS A 56 -6.17 13.59 5.34
CA LYS A 56 -6.17 14.57 6.44
C LYS A 56 -4.90 15.39 6.48
N LEU A 57 -3.75 14.76 6.25
CA LEU A 57 -2.44 15.42 6.32
C LEU A 57 -2.35 16.59 5.34
N VAL A 58 -2.90 16.46 4.12
CA VAL A 58 -2.83 17.54 3.13
C VAL A 58 -3.62 18.79 3.53
N ALA A 59 -4.66 18.65 4.36
CA ALA A 59 -5.39 19.80 4.89
C ALA A 59 -4.56 20.60 5.91
N GLU A 60 -3.69 19.91 6.67
CA GLU A 60 -2.78 20.53 7.65
C GLU A 60 -1.46 20.99 7.02
N ASP A 61 -1.01 20.29 5.99
CA ASP A 61 0.27 20.48 5.30
C ASP A 61 0.07 20.44 3.77
N PRO A 62 -0.47 21.52 3.19
CA PRO A 62 -0.78 21.58 1.76
C PRO A 62 0.47 21.61 0.87
N GLN A 63 1.64 21.95 1.42
CA GLN A 63 2.92 21.91 0.72
C GLN A 63 3.60 20.54 0.81
N GLY A 64 3.15 19.70 1.75
CA GLY A 64 3.61 18.34 1.97
C GLY A 64 5.04 18.27 2.51
N GLU A 65 5.47 19.22 3.35
CA GLU A 65 6.76 19.17 4.02
C GLU A 65 6.85 17.99 5.01
N ARG A 66 5.79 17.76 5.79
CA ARG A 66 5.67 16.59 6.69
C ARG A 66 5.67 15.31 5.87
N LEU A 67 4.94 15.29 4.75
CA LEU A 67 4.94 14.11 3.89
C LEU A 67 6.32 13.86 3.26
N GLN A 68 7.04 14.91 2.88
CA GLN A 68 8.40 14.75 2.39
C GLN A 68 9.31 14.14 3.46
N TRP A 69 9.21 14.62 4.70
CA TRP A 69 9.94 14.03 5.83
C TRP A 69 9.57 12.56 6.04
N GLU A 70 8.28 12.20 5.95
CA GLU A 70 7.80 10.81 6.06
C GLU A 70 8.44 9.89 5.00
N LEU A 71 8.57 10.35 3.77
CA LEU A 71 9.16 9.55 2.68
C LEU A 71 10.69 9.46 2.83
N GLU A 72 11.36 10.60 3.01
CA GLU A 72 12.82 10.67 3.09
C GLU A 72 13.38 9.92 4.31
N THR A 73 12.71 10.03 5.45
CA THR A 73 13.14 9.35 6.68
C THR A 73 12.89 7.85 6.58
N CYS A 74 11.77 7.42 5.99
CA CYS A 74 11.49 6.01 5.74
C CYS A 74 12.55 5.39 4.83
N ASP A 75 12.84 6.04 3.70
CA ASP A 75 13.86 5.60 2.75
C ASP A 75 15.24 5.53 3.41
N ALA A 76 15.62 6.56 4.17
CA ALA A 76 16.92 6.60 4.86
C ALA A 76 17.06 5.47 5.89
N THR A 77 15.99 5.16 6.63
CA THR A 77 15.99 4.04 7.58
C THR A 77 16.11 2.69 6.88
N LEU A 78 15.39 2.48 5.77
CA LEU A 78 15.51 1.24 4.99
C LEU A 78 16.92 1.04 4.39
N VAL A 79 17.55 2.13 3.92
CA VAL A 79 18.93 2.09 3.45
C VAL A 79 19.89 1.78 4.60
N ARG A 80 19.70 2.42 5.76
CA ARG A 80 20.58 2.26 6.92
C ARG A 80 20.53 0.85 7.51
N GLU A 81 19.34 0.27 7.61
CA GLU A 81 19.11 -1.00 8.32
C GLU A 81 19.24 -2.22 7.40
N LEU A 82 18.86 -2.09 6.13
CA LEU A 82 18.80 -3.22 5.19
C LEU A 82 19.71 -3.05 3.97
N GLY A 83 20.31 -1.87 3.76
CA GLY A 83 21.05 -1.56 2.54
C GLY A 83 20.16 -1.47 1.28
N ILE A 84 18.84 -1.37 1.46
CA ILE A 84 17.86 -1.35 0.37
C ILE A 84 17.41 0.08 0.11
N THR A 85 17.56 0.54 -1.13
CA THR A 85 16.87 1.74 -1.61
C THR A 85 15.47 1.33 -2.09
N PRO A 86 14.39 1.67 -1.36
CA PRO A 86 13.04 1.32 -1.78
C PRO A 86 12.73 2.02 -3.10
N ARG A 87 12.10 1.30 -4.02
CA ARG A 87 11.70 1.85 -5.32
C ARG A 87 10.20 1.80 -5.56
N ASP A 88 9.46 1.19 -4.64
CA ASP A 88 8.04 0.90 -4.78
C ASP A 88 7.36 1.33 -3.47
N PHE A 89 6.13 1.83 -3.57
CA PHE A 89 5.43 2.45 -2.43
C PHE A 89 4.02 1.90 -2.24
N ALA A 90 3.54 1.88 -1.01
CA ALA A 90 2.14 1.67 -0.67
C ALA A 90 1.61 2.89 0.10
N PHE A 91 0.47 3.44 -0.34
CA PHE A 91 -0.22 4.50 0.38
C PHE A 91 -0.85 3.96 1.67
N THR A 92 -0.97 4.82 2.67
CA THR A 92 -1.34 4.43 4.03
C THR A 92 -2.85 4.33 4.21
N GLY A 93 -3.30 3.18 4.70
CA GLY A 93 -4.72 2.86 4.87
C GLY A 93 -5.57 3.09 3.61
N THR A 94 -6.85 3.39 3.81
CA THR A 94 -7.77 3.83 2.75
C THR A 94 -7.71 5.35 2.56
N SER A 95 -6.50 5.90 2.44
CA SER A 95 -6.28 7.33 2.30
C SER A 95 -5.30 7.68 1.18
N TRP A 96 -5.55 8.80 0.52
CA TRP A 96 -4.76 9.31 -0.59
C TRP A 96 -4.81 10.84 -0.62
N SER A 97 -3.84 11.48 -1.26
CA SER A 97 -3.92 12.90 -1.60
C SER A 97 -3.13 13.21 -2.87
N SER A 98 -3.54 14.25 -3.59
CA SER A 98 -2.85 14.73 -4.79
C SER A 98 -1.41 15.17 -4.49
N VAL A 99 -1.17 15.72 -3.29
CA VAL A 99 0.19 16.06 -2.82
C VAL A 99 1.01 14.79 -2.60
N ALA A 100 0.42 13.75 -2.01
CA ALA A 100 1.10 12.48 -1.80
C ALA A 100 1.46 11.78 -3.10
N GLU A 101 0.52 11.72 -4.04
CA GLU A 101 0.80 11.15 -5.36
C GLU A 101 1.97 11.85 -6.04
N ARG A 102 2.00 13.19 -6.08
CA ARG A 102 3.11 13.93 -6.69
C ARG A 102 4.46 13.61 -6.04
N LYS A 103 4.55 13.61 -4.71
CA LYS A 103 5.80 13.31 -4.00
C LYS A 103 6.24 11.85 -4.15
N VAL A 104 5.28 10.93 -4.25
CA VAL A 104 5.56 9.51 -4.53
C VAL A 104 6.06 9.35 -5.97
N MET A 105 5.49 10.06 -6.95
CA MET A 105 5.93 10.07 -8.36
C MET A 105 7.36 10.56 -8.55
N GLU A 106 7.82 11.46 -7.69
CA GLU A 106 9.20 11.97 -7.73
C GLU A 106 10.25 10.94 -7.28
N ARG A 107 9.83 9.86 -6.61
CA ARG A 107 10.73 8.96 -5.86
C ARG A 107 10.60 7.48 -6.20
N TYR A 108 9.37 7.00 -6.43
CA TYR A 108 9.07 5.58 -6.59
C TYR A 108 8.57 5.27 -8.00
N ARG A 109 8.65 4.01 -8.41
CA ARG A 109 8.21 3.51 -9.72
C ARG A 109 6.69 3.37 -9.80
N PHE A 110 6.05 3.08 -8.68
CA PHE A 110 4.60 2.91 -8.56
C PHE A 110 4.13 3.11 -7.12
N GLY A 111 2.82 3.28 -6.97
CA GLY A 111 2.13 3.39 -5.68
C GLY A 111 0.90 2.48 -5.62
N ARG A 112 0.78 1.70 -4.53
CA ARG A 112 -0.36 0.81 -4.28
C ARG A 112 -1.40 1.42 -3.35
N LEU A 113 -2.66 1.25 -3.71
CA LEU A 113 -3.85 1.58 -2.92
C LEU A 113 -4.42 0.29 -2.31
N TRP A 114 -4.85 0.35 -1.06
CA TRP A 114 -5.43 -0.77 -0.32
C TRP A 114 -6.96 -0.71 -0.28
N ILE A 115 -7.61 -1.68 -0.90
CA ILE A 115 -9.06 -1.75 -1.05
C ILE A 115 -9.64 -2.68 0.00
N VAL A 116 -10.34 -2.09 0.98
CA VAL A 116 -11.13 -2.81 2.01
C VAL A 116 -12.64 -2.66 1.80
N GLY A 117 -13.05 -1.79 0.87
CA GLY A 117 -14.44 -1.47 0.52
C GLY A 117 -14.50 -0.45 -0.60
N SER A 118 -15.69 0.07 -0.90
CA SER A 118 -15.87 1.04 -2.00
C SER A 118 -15.59 2.50 -1.64
N GLN A 119 -15.27 2.80 -0.37
CA GLN A 119 -15.06 4.16 0.12
C GLN A 119 -13.60 4.43 0.43
N TYR A 120 -13.17 5.66 0.14
CA TYR A 120 -11.81 6.15 0.35
C TYR A 120 -11.84 7.56 0.94
N GLN A 121 -10.71 7.99 1.51
CA GLN A 121 -10.47 9.39 1.87
C GLN A 121 -9.45 9.99 0.89
N ALA A 122 -9.80 11.08 0.22
CA ALA A 122 -8.95 11.76 -0.75
C ALA A 122 -9.01 13.28 -0.58
N ASP A 123 -7.85 13.93 -0.46
CA ASP A 123 -7.72 15.40 -0.41
C ASP A 123 -8.68 16.11 0.59
N GLY A 124 -8.83 15.53 1.79
CA GLY A 124 -9.66 16.05 2.87
C GLY A 124 -11.11 15.55 2.86
N GLU A 125 -11.54 14.86 1.81
CA GLU A 125 -12.93 14.46 1.61
C GLU A 125 -13.10 12.94 1.52
N ALA A 126 -14.34 12.46 1.69
CA ALA A 126 -14.71 11.09 1.35
C ALA A 126 -14.99 10.98 -0.15
N ILE A 127 -14.59 9.87 -0.77
CA ILE A 127 -14.78 9.60 -2.20
C ILE A 127 -15.04 8.12 -2.44
N ARG A 128 -15.80 7.79 -3.50
CA ARG A 128 -15.89 6.41 -3.98
C ARG A 128 -14.57 6.00 -4.62
N TYR A 129 -14.06 4.81 -4.30
CA TYR A 129 -12.79 4.33 -4.86
C TYR A 129 -12.81 4.34 -6.39
N ALA A 130 -13.91 3.91 -7.01
CA ALA A 130 -14.08 3.91 -8.45
C ALA A 130 -13.92 5.31 -9.07
N GLU A 131 -14.41 6.35 -8.40
CA GLU A 131 -14.25 7.74 -8.84
C GLU A 131 -12.79 8.21 -8.69
N LEU A 132 -12.12 7.84 -7.59
CA LEU A 132 -10.70 8.14 -7.38
C LEU A 132 -9.82 7.56 -8.49
N VAL A 133 -10.13 6.36 -8.97
CA VAL A 133 -9.35 5.69 -10.03
C VAL A 133 -9.93 5.86 -11.44
N GLY A 134 -11.02 6.62 -11.59
CA GLY A 134 -11.62 6.91 -12.90
C GLY A 134 -12.31 5.72 -13.57
N VAL A 135 -12.78 4.74 -12.79
CA VAL A 135 -13.50 3.56 -13.28
C VAL A 135 -15.01 3.77 -13.17
N ALA A 136 -15.72 3.55 -14.27
CA ALA A 136 -17.17 3.61 -14.32
C ALA A 136 -17.82 2.32 -13.81
N GLY A 137 -19.09 2.41 -13.43
CA GLY A 137 -19.90 1.28 -12.95
C GLY A 137 -20.29 1.44 -11.48
N ASP A 138 -21.26 0.63 -11.08
CA ASP A 138 -21.76 0.57 -9.72
C ASP A 138 -20.85 -0.32 -8.87
N ASP A 139 -20.79 -0.03 -7.57
CA ASP A 139 -20.12 -0.89 -6.60
C ASP A 139 -20.78 -2.28 -6.59
N GLU A 140 -19.99 -3.32 -6.31
CA GLU A 140 -20.47 -4.68 -6.29
C GLU A 140 -21.29 -4.95 -5.02
N ALA A 141 -22.16 -5.97 -5.06
CA ALA A 141 -23.01 -6.34 -3.91
C ALA A 141 -22.22 -6.80 -2.67
N ASP A 142 -20.93 -7.09 -2.81
CA ASP A 142 -20.01 -7.42 -1.73
C ASP A 142 -19.48 -6.18 -0.96
N GLY A 143 -19.88 -4.97 -1.38
CA GLY A 143 -19.46 -3.70 -0.76
C GLY A 143 -18.12 -3.17 -1.29
N GLY A 144 -17.51 -3.83 -2.28
CA GLY A 144 -16.29 -3.41 -2.94
C GLY A 144 -16.56 -2.60 -4.21
N PRO A 145 -15.51 -1.99 -4.79
CA PRO A 145 -15.65 -1.22 -6.03
C PRO A 145 -16.00 -2.14 -7.22
N PRO A 146 -16.41 -1.57 -8.38
CA PRO A 146 -16.69 -2.33 -9.58
C PRO A 146 -15.54 -3.28 -9.93
N MET A 147 -15.85 -4.45 -10.47
CA MET A 147 -14.85 -5.48 -10.78
C MET A 147 -13.67 -4.95 -11.61
N ALA A 148 -13.92 -4.04 -12.56
CA ALA A 148 -12.89 -3.41 -13.40
C ALA A 148 -11.87 -2.54 -12.62
N ALA A 149 -12.20 -2.09 -11.40
CA ALA A 149 -11.31 -1.31 -10.54
C ALA A 149 -10.44 -2.19 -9.63
N ARG A 150 -10.66 -3.51 -9.59
CA ARG A 150 -9.98 -4.45 -8.68
C ARG A 150 -8.68 -5.04 -9.25
N TYR A 151 -8.44 -4.86 -10.55
CA TYR A 151 -7.35 -5.50 -11.28
C TYR A 151 -6.39 -4.47 -11.88
N ILE A 152 -5.12 -4.88 -11.99
CA ILE A 152 -4.10 -4.11 -12.70
C ILE A 152 -4.16 -4.50 -14.18
N THR A 153 -4.37 -3.52 -15.05
CA THR A 153 -4.33 -3.64 -16.51
C THR A 153 -3.20 -2.78 -17.07
N ALA A 154 -2.97 -2.85 -18.38
CA ALA A 154 -2.00 -1.99 -19.07
C ALA A 154 -2.32 -0.49 -18.94
N ASP A 155 -3.58 -0.15 -18.68
CA ASP A 155 -4.06 1.23 -18.58
C ASP A 155 -4.18 1.73 -17.12
N THR A 156 -3.91 0.86 -16.13
CA THR A 156 -4.00 1.26 -14.72
C THR A 156 -2.91 2.29 -14.40
N PRO A 157 -3.27 3.45 -13.81
CA PRO A 157 -2.27 4.45 -13.41
C PRO A 157 -1.27 3.86 -12.41
N ALA A 158 0.02 4.02 -12.70
CA ALA A 158 1.10 3.43 -11.90
C ALA A 158 1.09 3.86 -10.42
N TYR A 159 0.47 4.99 -10.08
CA TYR A 159 0.43 5.50 -8.70
C TYR A 159 -0.94 5.31 -8.04
N ARG A 160 -1.81 4.49 -8.64
CA ARG A 160 -3.12 4.10 -8.11
C ARG A 160 -3.38 2.62 -8.31
N LEU A 161 -2.35 1.78 -8.16
CA LEU A 161 -2.48 0.34 -8.39
C LEU A 161 -3.35 -0.31 -7.29
N PRO A 162 -4.41 -1.05 -7.63
CA PRO A 162 -5.26 -1.71 -6.64
C PRO A 162 -4.53 -2.84 -5.91
N SER A 163 -4.84 -3.00 -4.63
CA SER A 163 -4.45 -4.13 -3.77
C SER A 163 -5.64 -4.51 -2.91
N MET A 164 -6.24 -5.67 -3.15
CA MET A 164 -7.45 -6.12 -2.46
C MET A 164 -7.12 -6.67 -1.06
N GLU A 165 -7.94 -6.34 -0.08
CA GLU A 165 -7.91 -6.94 1.25
C GLU A 165 -8.32 -8.42 1.22
N LEU A 166 -7.58 -9.28 1.93
CA LEU A 166 -7.72 -10.74 1.92
C LEU A 166 -8.20 -11.34 3.25
N GLN A 167 -8.58 -10.52 4.22
CA GLN A 167 -8.93 -10.93 5.58
C GLN A 167 -10.20 -10.26 6.13
N CYS A 168 -10.82 -9.38 5.35
CA CYS A 168 -12.06 -8.66 5.72
C CYS A 168 -13.20 -8.99 4.75
N ASP A 169 -14.27 -8.19 4.83
CA ASP A 169 -15.58 -8.44 4.20
C ASP A 169 -15.51 -8.78 2.70
N LEU A 170 -14.55 -8.23 1.95
CA LEU A 170 -14.42 -8.41 0.50
C LEU A 170 -13.88 -9.78 0.06
N SER A 171 -13.03 -10.44 0.85
CA SER A 171 -12.44 -11.73 0.50
C SER A 171 -12.12 -12.52 1.77
N HIS A 172 -13.17 -13.02 2.42
CA HIS A 172 -13.07 -13.70 3.72
C HIS A 172 -13.02 -15.24 3.61
N ASP A 173 -13.17 -15.81 2.41
CA ASP A 173 -13.09 -17.26 2.19
C ASP A 173 -12.22 -17.66 0.96
N PRO A 174 -11.64 -18.87 0.95
CA PRO A 174 -10.76 -19.31 -0.13
C PRO A 174 -11.40 -19.38 -1.54
N ALA A 175 -12.70 -19.59 -1.64
CA ALA A 175 -13.42 -19.60 -2.92
C ALA A 175 -13.61 -18.18 -3.46
N ALA A 176 -13.92 -17.21 -2.59
CA ALA A 176 -13.94 -15.79 -2.96
C ALA A 176 -12.55 -15.32 -3.45
N PHE A 177 -11.48 -15.69 -2.73
CA PHE A 177 -10.12 -15.38 -3.17
C PHE A 177 -9.76 -16.05 -4.50
N ARG A 178 -10.17 -17.31 -4.70
CA ARG A 178 -9.98 -18.00 -5.99
C ARG A 178 -10.70 -17.29 -7.14
N ALA A 179 -11.97 -16.92 -6.95
CA ALA A 179 -12.74 -16.22 -7.97
C ALA A 179 -12.11 -14.86 -8.33
N TYR A 180 -11.58 -14.14 -7.34
CA TYR A 180 -10.78 -12.94 -7.56
C TYR A 180 -9.55 -13.24 -8.43
N LEU A 181 -8.77 -14.27 -8.11
CA LEU A 181 -7.59 -14.64 -8.93
C LEU A 181 -7.96 -15.04 -10.36
N GLU A 182 -9.08 -15.73 -10.56
CA GLU A 182 -9.57 -16.10 -11.90
C GLU A 182 -9.97 -14.88 -12.73
N GLY A 183 -10.45 -13.81 -12.11
CA GLY A 183 -10.77 -12.55 -12.79
C GLY A 183 -9.54 -11.73 -13.21
N ALA A 184 -8.34 -12.10 -12.76
CA ALA A 184 -7.09 -11.45 -13.14
C ALA A 184 -6.43 -12.06 -14.41
N LEU A 185 -7.02 -13.12 -14.99
CA LEU A 185 -6.56 -13.81 -16.20
C LEU A 185 -7.18 -13.21 -17.47
#